data_AF-A0AAE3ITK1-F1
#
_entry.id   AF-A0AAE3ITK1-F1
#
_cell.length_a   1.000
_cell.length_b   1.000
_cell.length_c   1.000
_cell.angle_alpha   90.00
_cell.angle_beta   90.00
_cell.angle_gamma   90.00
#
_symmetry.space_group_name_H-M   'P 1'
#
loop_
_entity.id
_entity.type
_entity.pdbx_description
1 polymer ?
#
loop_
_entity_poly.entity_id
_entity_poly.type
_entity_poly.pdbx_seq_one_letter_code
_entity_poly.pdbx_strand_id
1 'polypeptide(L)'
;MQYQTTEYRFTASDLIIKDGGFSVLETTIPFRNIQHVAIMQTFFSRLFGLYSVTIHTGGNYFVIHYLSLEKANELTEVIRKVMP
;
A
#
# COMPACT_ATOMS: atom_id res chain seq x y z
N MET A 1 21.07 -2.65 -12.33
CA MET A 1 20.51 -1.84 -11.24
C MET A 1 19.16 -1.34 -11.70
N GLN A 2 18.06 -1.94 -11.26
CA GLN A 2 16.72 -1.57 -11.71
C GLN A 2 16.21 -0.44 -10.80
N TYR A 3 16.06 0.77 -11.33
CA TYR A 3 15.43 1.87 -10.60
C TYR A 3 13.93 1.57 -10.50
N GLN A 4 13.44 1.15 -9.33
CA GLN A 4 12.02 1.04 -9.04
C GLN A 4 11.56 2.40 -8.49
N THR A 5 11.03 3.26 -9.35
CA THR A 5 10.39 4.51 -8.93
C THR A 5 8.94 4.21 -8.53
N THR A 6 8.70 4.01 -7.24
CA THR A 6 7.34 4.11 -6.68
C THR A 6 6.94 5.58 -6.68
N GLU A 7 5.88 5.92 -7.38
CA GLU A 7 5.33 7.27 -7.43
C GLU A 7 4.08 7.33 -6.56
N TYR A 8 4.14 8.11 -5.49
CA TYR A 8 2.98 8.42 -4.65
C TYR A 8 2.42 9.77 -5.08
N ARG A 9 1.20 9.80 -5.63
CA ARG A 9 0.50 11.06 -5.89
C ARG A 9 -0.63 11.22 -4.90
N PHE A 10 -0.56 12.33 -4.17
CA PHE A 10 -1.66 12.81 -3.36
C PHE A 10 -2.48 13.78 -4.20
N THR A 11 -3.75 13.47 -4.40
CA THR A 11 -4.75 14.40 -4.93
C THR A 11 -5.54 14.99 -3.78
N ALA A 12 -6.28 16.08 -4.01
CA ALA A 12 -7.05 16.77 -2.96
C ALA A 12 -8.07 15.86 -2.23
N SER A 13 -8.48 14.76 -2.86
CA SER A 13 -9.50 13.83 -2.37
C SER A 13 -9.04 12.37 -2.29
N ASP A 14 -7.96 12.02 -2.99
CA ASP A 14 -7.64 10.63 -3.31
C ASP A 14 -6.14 10.34 -3.19
N LEU A 15 -5.84 9.14 -2.70
CA LEU A 15 -4.52 8.53 -2.77
C LEU A 15 -4.37 7.82 -4.11
N ILE A 16 -3.38 8.20 -4.90
CA ILE A 16 -2.98 7.45 -6.08
C ILE A 16 -1.61 6.85 -5.78
N ILE A 17 -1.59 5.54 -5.55
CA ILE A 17 -0.36 4.77 -5.43
C ILE A 17 -0.04 4.22 -6.82
N LYS A 18 1.13 4.53 -7.34
CA LYS A 18 1.65 3.96 -8.59
C LYS A 18 3.01 3.33 -8.30
N ASP A 19 3.02 2.04 -8.01
CA ASP A 19 4.27 1.30 -7.81
C ASP A 19 4.75 0.71 -9.15
N GLY A 20 5.96 1.05 -9.58
CA GLY A 20 6.57 0.57 -10.83
C GLY A 20 7.39 -0.72 -10.68
N GLY A 21 7.36 -1.37 -9.52
CA GLY A 21 8.06 -2.63 -9.26
C GLY A 21 7.35 -3.87 -9.80
N PHE A 22 7.64 -5.04 -9.20
CA PHE A 22 7.05 -6.34 -9.58
C PHE A 22 5.51 -6.43 -9.44
N SER A 23 4.83 -5.38 -8.98
CA SER A 23 3.37 -5.30 -8.88
C SER A 23 2.91 -3.88 -9.17
N VAL A 24 2.56 -3.61 -10.43
CA VAL A 24 1.92 -2.36 -10.83
C VAL A 24 0.48 -2.38 -10.35
N LEU A 25 0.23 -1.84 -9.16
CA LEU A 25 -1.10 -1.48 -8.70
C LEU A 25 -1.27 0.02 -8.91
N GLU A 26 -2.13 0.42 -9.84
CA GLU A 26 -2.69 1.78 -9.90
C GLU A 26 -4.04 1.71 -9.21
N THR A 27 -4.13 2.19 -7.97
CA THR A 27 -5.37 2.20 -7.20
C THR A 27 -5.63 3.58 -6.64
N THR A 28 -6.78 4.13 -7.03
CA THR A 28 -7.28 5.42 -6.52
C THR A 28 -8.20 5.13 -5.33
N ILE A 29 -7.75 5.47 -4.12
CA ILE A 29 -8.52 5.27 -2.89
C ILE A 29 -8.90 6.64 -2.31
N PRO A 30 -10.19 6.99 -2.22
CA PRO A 30 -10.62 8.22 -1.57
C PRO A 30 -10.28 8.19 -0.09
N PHE A 31 -9.59 9.21 0.44
CA PHE A 31 -9.12 9.23 1.83
C PHE A 31 -10.26 9.08 2.84
N ARG A 32 -11.40 9.71 2.56
CA ARG A 32 -12.63 9.64 3.37
C ARG A 32 -13.18 8.24 3.59
N ASN A 33 -12.78 7.27 2.77
CA ASN A 33 -13.28 5.91 2.84
C ASN A 33 -12.31 4.97 3.55
N ILE A 34 -11.07 5.39 3.82
CA ILE A 34 -10.06 4.58 4.51
C ILE A 34 -10.40 4.50 5.99
N GLN A 35 -10.63 3.29 6.48
CA GLN A 35 -10.98 3.06 7.89
C GLN A 35 -9.85 2.38 8.65
N HIS A 36 -9.07 1.54 7.97
CA HIS A 36 -8.02 0.77 8.61
C HIS A 36 -6.93 0.40 7.61
N VAL A 37 -5.68 0.40 8.07
CA VAL A 37 -4.53 -0.07 7.31
C VAL A 37 -3.68 -0.98 8.18
N ALA A 38 -3.30 -2.13 7.65
CA ALA A 38 -2.47 -3.11 8.36
C ALA A 38 -1.43 -3.74 7.44
N ILE A 39 -0.26 -4.01 8.03
CA ILE A 39 0.76 -4.85 7.41
C ILE A 39 0.44 -6.30 7.76
N MET A 40 0.34 -7.14 6.75
CA MET A 40 0.16 -8.58 6.89
C MET A 40 1.39 -9.32 6.38
N GLN A 41 1.74 -10.40 7.07
CA GLN A 41 2.76 -11.33 6.63
C GLN A 41 2.21 -12.75 6.74
N THR A 42 1.93 -13.38 5.59
CA THR A 42 1.48 -14.78 5.57
C THR A 42 2.66 -15.73 5.73
N PHE A 43 2.39 -17.02 5.97
CA PHE A 43 3.41 -18.06 6.07
C PHE A 43 4.35 -18.08 4.85
N PHE A 44 3.78 -18.03 3.64
CA PHE A 44 4.57 -17.98 2.40
C PHE A 44 5.35 -16.67 2.29
N SER A 45 4.74 -15.53 2.62
CA SER A 45 5.44 -14.24 2.59
C SER A 45 6.65 -14.22 3.54
N ARG A 46 6.54 -14.85 4.72
CA ARG A 46 7.64 -14.96 5.68
C ARG A 46 8.83 -15.75 5.12
N LEU A 47 8.58 -16.82 4.36
CA LEU A 47 9.64 -17.62 3.73
C LEU A 47 10.45 -16.78 2.73
N PHE A 48 9.81 -15.83 2.04
CA PHE A 48 10.43 -14.95 1.06
C PHE A 48 10.84 -13.57 1.62
N GLY A 49 10.63 -13.31 2.91
CA GLY A 49 10.88 -11.98 3.50
C GLY A 49 9.97 -10.87 2.96
N LEU A 50 8.82 -11.25 2.40
CA LEU A 50 7.84 -10.35 1.80
C LEU A 50 6.71 -10.04 2.79
N TYR A 51 6.02 -8.94 2.50
CA TYR A 51 4.92 -8.40 3.27
C TYR A 51 3.79 -7.98 2.34
N SER A 52 2.63 -7.71 2.90
CA SER A 52 1.50 -7.13 2.18
C SER A 52 0.88 -6.03 3.03
N VAL A 53 0.34 -4.99 2.39
CA VAL A 53 -0.42 -3.95 3.08
C VAL A 53 -1.87 -4.08 2.68
N THR A 54 -2.75 -4.24 3.66
CA THR A 54 -4.20 -4.32 3.47
C THR A 54 -4.85 -3.02 3.93
N ILE A 55 -5.64 -2.42 3.06
CA ILE A 55 -6.38 -1.17 3.29
C ILE A 55 -7.86 -1.52 3.27
N HIS A 56 -8.55 -1.31 4.39
CA HIS A 56 -10.00 -1.50 4.48
C HIS A 56 -10.70 -0.17 4.23
N THR A 57 -11.64 -0.22 3.30
CA THR A 57 -12.57 0.86 2.96
C THR A 57 -13.99 0.41 3.24
N GLY A 58 -14.93 1.34 3.47
CA GLY A 58 -16.31 1.04 3.92
C GLY A 58 -17.11 0.12 3.00
N GLY A 59 -16.85 -1.20 3.12
CA GLY A 59 -17.44 -2.27 2.31
C GLY A 59 -16.47 -2.99 1.38
N ASN A 60 -15.21 -2.55 1.24
CA ASN A 60 -14.23 -3.20 0.35
C ASN A 60 -12.80 -3.17 0.93
N TYR A 61 -11.91 -4.03 0.46
CA TYR A 61 -10.51 -4.01 0.89
C TYR A 61 -9.57 -4.09 -0.31
N PHE A 62 -8.43 -3.43 -0.19
CA PHE A 62 -7.35 -3.44 -1.17
C PHE A 62 -6.11 -4.06 -0.54
N VAL A 63 -5.43 -4.94 -1.27
CA VAL A 63 -4.20 -5.58 -0.79
C VAL A 63 -3.07 -5.32 -1.77
N ILE A 64 -1.96 -4.81 -1.25
CA ILE A 64 -0.72 -4.64 -2.00
C ILE A 64 0.23 -5.75 -1.54
N HIS A 65 0.58 -6.66 -2.45
CA HIS A 65 1.43 -7.82 -2.16
C HIS A 65 2.91 -7.58 -2.48
N TYR A 66 3.75 -8.54 -2.07
CA TYR A 66 5.17 -8.63 -2.43
C TYR A 66 6.01 -7.41 -2.05
N LEU A 67 5.70 -6.78 -0.92
CA LEU A 67 6.42 -5.63 -0.40
C LEU A 67 7.62 -6.06 0.45
N SER A 68 8.69 -5.28 0.43
CA SER A 68 9.70 -5.35 1.49
C SER A 68 9.13 -4.77 2.79
N LEU A 69 9.73 -5.09 3.94
CA LEU A 69 9.31 -4.53 5.23
C LEU A 69 9.37 -3.00 5.23
N GLU A 70 10.46 -2.44 4.71
CA GLU A 70 10.66 -0.99 4.59
C GLU A 70 9.54 -0.35 3.76
N LYS A 71 9.20 -0.96 2.62
CA LYS A 71 8.14 -0.46 1.74
C LYS A 71 6.76 -0.55 2.37
N ALA A 72 6.48 -1.65 3.07
CA ALA A 72 5.21 -1.84 3.79
C ALA A 72 5.05 -0.80 4.91
N ASN A 73 6.12 -0.48 5.63
CA ASN A 73 6.12 0.57 6.65
C ASN A 73 5.94 1.96 6.03
N GLU A 74 6.69 2.30 4.97
CA GLU A 74 6.57 3.57 4.24
C GLU A 74 5.11 3.82 3.79
N LEU A 75 4.50 2.83 3.13
CA LEU A 75 3.11 2.86 2.69
C LEU A 75 2.14 3.08 3.85
N THR A 76 2.30 2.31 4.93
CA THR A 76 1.41 2.38 6.09
C THR A 76 1.48 3.76 6.75
N GLU A 77 2.67 4.33 6.90
CA GLU A 77 2.86 5.67 7.47
C GLU A 77 2.27 6.77 6.58
N VAL A 78 2.44 6.66 5.27
CA VAL A 78 1.81 7.57 4.31
C VAL A 78 0.29 7.52 4.44
N ILE A 79 -0.31 6.33 4.48
CA ILE A 79 -1.77 6.14 4.60
C ILE A 79 -2.29 6.65 5.95
N ARG A 80 -1.54 6.44 7.03
CA ARG A 80 -1.91 6.94 8.37
C ARG A 80 -1.95 8.46 8.46
N LYS A 81 -1.07 9.16 7.73
CA LYS A 81 -1.04 10.63 7.71
C LYS A 81 -2.23 11.28 7.00
N VAL A 82 -2.85 10.54 6.08
CA VAL A 82 -3.99 11.02 5.27
C VAL A 82 -5.34 10.48 5.77
N MET A 83 -5.30 9.48 6.65
CA MET A 83 -6.48 9.01 7.37
C MET A 83 -6.97 10.13 8.30
N PRO A 84 -8.23 10.55 8.20
CA PRO A 84 -8.81 11.60 9.06
C PRO A 84 -9.02 11.13 10.50
#